data_AF-A0A946QE32-F1
#
_entry.id   AF-A0A946QE32-F1
#
_cell.length_a   1.000
_cell.length_b   1.000
_cell.length_c   1.000
_cell.angle_alpha   90.00
_cell.angle_beta   90.00
_cell.angle_gamma   90.00
#
_symmetry.space_group_name_H-M   'P 1'
#
loop_
_entity.id
_entity.type
_entity.pdbx_description
1 polymer ?
#
loop_
_entity_poly.entity_id
_entity_poly.type
_entity_poly.pdbx_seq_one_letter_code
_entity_poly.pdbx_strand_id
1 'polypeptide(L)'
;MLKNFLASLMLIVLSIYIGIIYANAEVVVDANLGLSMPCVNVNGSFFQCDLAKYDNSADLAGLYWQLSGNVLPASDDGDCASVDTNFMLTIPSVDVNGSKYLVTLNYYPNSLDPTGHYWSLGSAAPKTNTVFSLSSQDFTNNGIIPLQNACISTGGSNISPQLSWKNPPQGTAGFALIMDDEDSPCGTGDNACKHWSVFNIPSSVNSFQANLDISSITGLTEGENWEGNIGYAGPCPPDKHTYTFTIYALDSVIPAISSGVPMTRSQFANAYAPYIIDSATMKGTFTP
;
A
#
# COMPACT_ATOMS: atom_id res chain seq x y z
N MET A 1 -13.68 -29.73 14.36
CA MET A 1 -12.83 -30.79 13.77
C MET A 1 -11.97 -30.30 12.60
N LEU A 2 -12.28 -29.17 11.97
CA LEU A 2 -11.44 -28.52 10.93
C LEU A 2 -10.08 -27.97 11.46
N LYS A 3 -9.99 -27.66 12.75
CA LYS A 3 -8.73 -27.29 13.43
C LYS A 3 -7.69 -28.44 13.50
N ASN A 4 -8.13 -29.70 13.42
CA ASN A 4 -7.25 -30.86 13.59
C ASN A 4 -6.75 -31.45 12.26
N PHE A 5 -7.33 -31.04 11.13
CA PHE A 5 -6.89 -31.51 9.81
C PHE A 5 -5.63 -30.76 9.35
N LEU A 6 -5.54 -29.47 9.66
CA LEU A 6 -4.36 -28.64 9.38
C LEU A 6 -3.13 -29.02 10.22
N ALA A 7 -3.31 -29.58 11.41
CA ALA A 7 -2.21 -30.04 12.26
C ALA A 7 -1.59 -31.38 11.80
N SER A 8 -2.33 -32.19 11.02
CA SER A 8 -1.87 -33.52 10.61
C SER A 8 -1.03 -33.53 9.34
N LEU A 9 -0.95 -32.42 8.61
CA LEU A 9 -0.10 -32.28 7.42
C LEU A 9 1.36 -31.94 7.78
N MET A 10 1.63 -31.58 9.04
CA MET A 10 2.92 -31.07 9.51
C MET A 10 3.97 -32.14 9.84
N LEU A 11 3.67 -33.44 9.69
CA LEU A 11 4.57 -34.53 10.13
C LEU A 11 5.00 -35.54 9.07
N ILE A 12 4.69 -35.35 7.79
CA ILE A 12 5.17 -36.24 6.72
C ILE A 12 5.88 -35.38 5.67
N VAL A 13 7.07 -35.84 5.27
CA VAL A 13 8.04 -35.20 4.36
C VAL A 13 9.10 -34.32 5.05
N LEU A 14 9.81 -34.94 5.98
CA LEU A 14 11.25 -34.75 6.12
C LEU A 14 11.92 -35.86 5.30
N SER A 15 12.28 -35.62 4.03
CA SER A 15 13.32 -36.35 3.26
C SER A 15 13.38 -35.90 1.79
N ILE A 16 14.42 -35.13 1.47
CA ILE A 16 15.22 -35.17 0.23
C ILE A 16 14.45 -35.01 -1.11
N TYR A 17 14.55 -33.83 -1.72
CA TYR A 17 15.41 -33.64 -2.91
C TYR A 17 15.71 -32.16 -3.15
N ILE A 18 17.00 -31.88 -3.33
CA ILE A 18 17.56 -30.58 -3.70
C ILE A 18 17.34 -30.40 -5.21
N GLY A 19 16.74 -29.27 -5.58
CA GLY A 19 16.61 -28.82 -6.95
C GLY A 19 16.20 -27.36 -6.93
N ILE A 20 17.16 -26.47 -6.64
CA ILE A 20 16.95 -25.02 -6.73
C ILE A 20 16.78 -24.70 -8.21
N ILE A 21 15.53 -24.51 -8.62
CA ILE A 21 15.18 -23.75 -9.81
C ILE A 21 14.67 -22.43 -9.27
N TYR A 22 15.37 -21.33 -9.56
CA TYR A 22 14.81 -19.99 -9.41
C TYR A 22 13.70 -19.86 -10.46
N ALA A 23 12.50 -20.35 -10.13
CA ALA A 23 11.31 -20.20 -10.94
C ALA A 23 10.84 -18.75 -10.77
N ASN A 24 10.55 -18.08 -11.88
CA ASN A 24 9.92 -16.76 -11.83
C ASN A 24 8.63 -16.87 -11.00
N ALA A 25 8.52 -16.01 -9.98
CA ALA A 25 7.45 -15.89 -8.97
C ALA A 25 6.03 -15.65 -9.53
N GLU A 26 5.89 -15.58 -10.85
CA GLU A 26 4.73 -15.01 -11.50
C GLU A 26 3.64 -16.05 -11.70
N VAL A 27 2.40 -15.71 -11.32
CA VAL A 27 1.25 -16.56 -11.62
C VAL A 27 1.01 -16.53 -13.12
N VAL A 28 1.01 -17.72 -13.74
CA VAL A 28 0.79 -17.88 -15.18
C VAL A 28 -0.58 -18.50 -15.41
N VAL A 29 -1.30 -17.96 -16.39
CA VAL A 29 -2.54 -18.55 -16.89
C VAL A 29 -2.25 -19.48 -18.07
N ASP A 30 -2.64 -20.74 -17.97
CA ASP A 30 -2.49 -21.70 -19.07
C ASP A 30 -3.62 -21.60 -20.12
N ALA A 31 -3.52 -22.38 -21.19
CA ALA A 31 -4.49 -22.39 -22.29
C ALA A 31 -5.91 -22.86 -21.88
N ASN A 32 -6.06 -23.54 -20.76
CA ASN A 32 -7.32 -24.01 -20.19
C ASN A 32 -7.83 -23.08 -19.07
N LEU A 33 -7.21 -21.90 -18.91
CA LEU A 33 -7.44 -20.96 -17.81
C LEU A 33 -7.03 -21.52 -16.44
N GLY A 34 -6.18 -22.55 -16.37
CA GLY A 34 -5.56 -22.96 -15.12
C GLY A 34 -4.58 -21.89 -14.63
N LEU A 35 -4.50 -21.70 -13.31
CA LEU A 35 -3.57 -20.78 -12.66
C LEU A 35 -2.47 -21.59 -11.98
N SER A 36 -1.22 -21.41 -12.38
CA SER A 36 -0.09 -21.97 -11.65
C SER A 36 0.49 -20.93 -10.70
N MET A 37 0.47 -21.21 -9.39
CA MET A 37 0.88 -20.26 -8.37
C MET A 37 2.13 -20.77 -7.67
N PRO A 38 3.33 -20.30 -8.07
CA PRO A 38 4.60 -20.77 -7.53
C PRO A 38 4.79 -20.35 -6.06
N CYS A 39 4.13 -19.27 -5.63
CA CYS A 39 4.15 -18.82 -4.24
C CYS A 39 2.80 -18.24 -3.80
N VAL A 40 2.28 -18.76 -2.68
CA VAL A 40 1.07 -18.32 -1.98
C VAL A 40 1.37 -18.23 -0.48
N ASN A 41 1.28 -17.03 0.08
CA ASN A 41 1.35 -16.78 1.52
C ASN A 41 0.00 -17.06 2.19
N VAL A 42 0.00 -18.01 3.12
CA VAL A 42 -1.12 -18.34 3.98
C VAL A 42 -0.66 -18.18 5.43
N ASN A 43 -1.06 -17.08 6.07
CA ASN A 43 -0.73 -16.77 7.47
C ASN A 43 0.78 -16.85 7.80
N GLY A 44 1.63 -16.37 6.89
CA GLY A 44 3.09 -16.35 7.06
C GLY A 44 3.81 -17.64 6.67
N SER A 45 3.09 -18.63 6.13
CA SER A 45 3.66 -19.83 5.53
C SER A 45 3.48 -19.78 4.02
N PHE A 46 4.46 -20.26 3.25
CA PHE A 46 4.48 -20.15 1.80
C PHE A 46 4.28 -21.51 1.13
N PHE A 47 3.42 -21.55 0.13
CA PHE A 47 3.06 -22.76 -0.59
C PHE A 47 3.02 -22.53 -2.09
N GLN A 48 3.30 -23.58 -2.85
CA GLN A 48 2.97 -23.67 -4.26
C GLN A 48 1.68 -24.47 -4.42
N CYS A 49 0.76 -23.98 -5.24
CA CYS A 49 -0.43 -24.73 -5.65
C CYS A 49 -0.95 -24.28 -7.01
N ASP A 50 -1.78 -25.11 -7.63
CA ASP A 50 -2.41 -24.82 -8.92
C ASP A 50 -3.92 -24.73 -8.75
N LEU A 51 -4.58 -23.82 -9.46
CA LEU A 51 -6.03 -23.78 -9.56
C LEU A 51 -6.47 -24.21 -10.96
N ALA A 52 -7.32 -25.22 -11.06
CA ALA A 52 -7.93 -25.64 -12.32
C ALA A 52 -9.22 -24.85 -12.56
N LYS A 53 -9.49 -24.49 -13.82
CA LYS A 53 -10.78 -23.89 -14.19
C LYS A 53 -11.93 -24.81 -13.79
N TYR A 54 -12.94 -24.26 -13.12
CA TYR A 54 -14.17 -24.94 -12.74
C TYR A 54 -15.33 -24.41 -13.58
N ASP A 55 -16.05 -25.30 -14.27
CA ASP A 55 -17.25 -24.93 -15.02
C ASP A 55 -18.48 -25.02 -14.10
N ASN A 56 -18.90 -23.87 -13.57
CA ASN A 56 -20.09 -23.80 -12.72
C ASN A 56 -21.37 -23.84 -13.56
N SER A 57 -22.10 -24.95 -13.50
CA SER A 57 -23.35 -25.11 -14.27
C SER A 57 -24.48 -24.16 -13.84
N ALA A 58 -24.40 -23.56 -12.64
CA ALA A 58 -25.36 -22.59 -12.14
C ALA A 58 -25.05 -21.14 -12.58
N ASP A 59 -23.81 -20.85 -13.00
CA ASP A 59 -23.40 -19.56 -13.53
C ASP A 59 -22.42 -19.75 -14.69
N LEU A 60 -22.98 -19.82 -15.90
CA LEU A 60 -22.22 -20.02 -17.13
C LEU A 60 -21.44 -18.78 -17.58
N ALA A 61 -21.70 -17.60 -16.98
CA ALA A 61 -21.04 -16.35 -17.33
C ALA A 61 -19.84 -16.06 -16.42
N GLY A 62 -19.83 -16.60 -15.20
CA GLY A 62 -18.74 -16.45 -14.25
C GLY A 62 -17.49 -17.25 -14.62
N LEU A 63 -16.35 -16.78 -14.14
CA LEU A 63 -15.10 -17.52 -14.14
C LEU A 63 -14.83 -18.07 -12.75
N TYR A 64 -14.62 -19.37 -12.67
CA TYR A 64 -14.40 -20.08 -11.43
C TYR A 64 -13.18 -20.98 -11.52
N TRP A 65 -12.57 -21.23 -10.37
CA TRP A 65 -11.45 -22.13 -10.22
C TRP A 65 -11.62 -23.00 -8.99
N GLN A 66 -11.01 -24.18 -9.02
CA GLN A 66 -10.91 -25.12 -7.91
C GLN A 66 -9.44 -25.37 -7.59
N LEU A 67 -9.10 -25.50 -6.30
CA LEU A 67 -7.79 -25.99 -5.90
C LEU A 67 -7.51 -27.36 -6.54
N SER A 68 -6.37 -27.48 -7.20
CA SER A 68 -5.98 -28.67 -7.93
C SER A 68 -4.57 -29.14 -7.55
N GLY A 69 -4.35 -30.45 -7.66
CA GLY A 69 -3.04 -31.03 -7.36
C GLY A 69 -2.66 -31.01 -5.88
N ASN A 70 -1.36 -31.15 -5.64
CA ASN A 70 -0.80 -31.13 -4.29
C ASN A 70 -0.38 -29.70 -3.92
N VAL A 71 -0.61 -29.33 -2.66
CA VAL A 71 -0.03 -28.13 -2.07
C VAL A 71 1.37 -28.48 -1.57
N LEU A 72 2.39 -27.82 -2.09
CA LEU A 72 3.79 -28.07 -1.75
C LEU A 72 4.36 -26.87 -0.97
N PRO A 73 5.33 -27.07 -0.06
CA PRO A 73 6.04 -25.94 0.55
C PRO A 73 6.78 -25.10 -0.51
N ALA A 74 6.75 -23.78 -0.35
CA ALA A 74 7.48 -22.83 -1.19
C ALA A 74 8.31 -21.86 -0.33
N SER A 75 9.04 -20.96 -0.99
CA SER A 75 9.78 -19.87 -0.37
C SER A 75 9.21 -18.53 -0.80
N ASP A 76 9.30 -17.52 0.07
CA ASP A 76 8.99 -16.14 -0.29
C ASP A 76 9.95 -15.62 -1.36
N ASP A 77 9.38 -15.03 -2.41
CA ASP A 77 10.11 -14.42 -3.53
C ASP A 77 9.76 -12.94 -3.72
N GLY A 78 8.95 -12.36 -2.83
CA GLY A 78 8.60 -10.95 -2.80
C GLY A 78 7.36 -10.55 -3.60
N ASP A 79 6.76 -11.45 -4.39
CA ASP A 79 5.57 -11.18 -5.22
C ASP A 79 4.50 -12.30 -5.08
N CYS A 80 4.51 -13.03 -3.95
CA CYS A 80 3.60 -14.14 -3.68
C CYS A 80 2.13 -13.71 -3.67
N ALA A 81 1.24 -14.57 -4.18
CA ALA A 81 -0.19 -14.44 -3.89
C ALA A 81 -0.44 -14.57 -2.38
N SER A 82 -1.55 -14.04 -1.87
CA SER A 82 -1.89 -14.12 -0.46
C SER A 82 -3.34 -14.55 -0.24
N VAL A 83 -3.57 -15.34 0.81
CA VAL A 83 -4.90 -15.76 1.25
C VAL A 83 -5.22 -15.09 2.57
N ASP A 84 -6.33 -14.35 2.63
CA ASP A 84 -6.81 -13.73 3.87
C ASP A 84 -7.64 -14.69 4.75
N THR A 85 -8.15 -14.19 5.88
CA THR A 85 -8.98 -14.96 6.81
C THR A 85 -10.37 -15.32 6.28
N ASN A 86 -10.83 -14.67 5.22
CA ASN A 86 -12.08 -14.96 4.50
C ASN A 86 -11.84 -15.88 3.30
N PHE A 87 -10.64 -16.44 3.16
CA PHE A 87 -10.21 -17.22 2.00
C PHE A 87 -10.20 -16.43 0.68
N MET A 88 -10.18 -15.09 0.74
CA MET A 88 -9.95 -14.26 -0.44
C MET A 88 -8.51 -14.42 -0.91
N LEU A 89 -8.33 -14.68 -2.20
CA LEU A 89 -7.01 -14.75 -2.81
C LEU A 89 -6.67 -13.43 -3.50
N THR A 90 -5.56 -12.81 -3.14
CA THR A 90 -4.99 -11.65 -3.84
C THR A 90 -3.74 -12.08 -4.58
N ILE A 91 -3.71 -11.92 -5.90
CA ILE A 91 -2.59 -12.28 -6.76
C ILE A 91 -1.97 -11.00 -7.30
N PRO A 92 -0.79 -10.58 -6.81
CA PRO A 92 -0.19 -9.30 -7.13
C PRO A 92 0.36 -9.22 -8.55
N SER A 93 0.56 -10.35 -9.23
CA SER A 93 0.97 -10.42 -10.64
C SER A 93 0.44 -11.71 -11.28
N VAL A 94 -0.46 -11.56 -12.24
CA VAL A 94 -0.85 -12.61 -13.18
C VAL A 94 -0.44 -12.19 -14.58
N ASP A 95 0.40 -12.98 -15.24
CA ASP A 95 0.71 -12.77 -16.66
C ASP A 95 -0.38 -13.43 -17.53
N VAL A 96 -1.03 -12.60 -18.34
CA VAL A 96 -1.98 -13.01 -19.39
C VAL A 96 -1.44 -12.51 -20.73
N ASN A 97 -0.84 -13.42 -21.50
CA ASN A 97 -0.29 -13.15 -22.84
C ASN A 97 0.71 -11.96 -22.89
N GLY A 98 1.58 -11.86 -21.89
CA GLY A 98 2.60 -10.82 -21.75
C GLY A 98 2.10 -9.51 -21.12
N SER A 99 0.82 -9.45 -20.73
CA SER A 99 0.25 -8.34 -19.95
C SER A 99 0.04 -8.77 -18.51
N LYS A 100 0.50 -7.96 -17.56
CA LYS A 100 0.40 -8.27 -16.13
C LYS A 100 -0.90 -7.69 -15.55
N TYR A 101 -1.51 -8.42 -14.63
CA TYR A 101 -2.73 -8.02 -13.94
C TYR A 101 -2.59 -8.23 -12.43
N LEU A 102 -3.15 -7.30 -11.64
CA LEU A 102 -3.53 -7.56 -10.26
C LEU A 102 -4.89 -8.26 -10.29
N VAL A 103 -4.99 -9.42 -9.64
CA VAL A 103 -6.22 -10.23 -9.65
C VAL A 103 -6.66 -10.53 -8.22
N THR A 104 -7.95 -10.41 -7.95
CA THR A 104 -8.56 -10.94 -6.72
C THR A 104 -9.54 -12.05 -7.07
N LEU A 105 -9.50 -13.16 -6.31
CA LEU A 105 -10.48 -14.24 -6.42
C LEU A 105 -11.29 -14.34 -5.13
N ASN A 106 -12.62 -14.31 -5.26
CA ASN A 106 -13.56 -14.43 -4.15
C ASN A 106 -13.75 -15.90 -3.77
N TYR A 107 -13.69 -16.23 -2.48
CA TYR A 107 -14.03 -17.59 -2.03
C TYR A 107 -15.48 -17.95 -2.42
N TYR A 108 -15.65 -19.11 -3.05
CA TYR A 108 -16.92 -19.64 -3.52
C TYR A 108 -17.25 -20.96 -2.80
N PRO A 109 -18.20 -20.98 -1.85
CA PRO A 109 -18.60 -22.22 -1.19
C PRO A 109 -19.54 -23.03 -2.09
N ASN A 110 -19.00 -24.05 -2.76
CA ASN A 110 -19.79 -24.95 -3.59
C ASN A 110 -20.62 -25.92 -2.73
N SER A 111 -21.95 -25.81 -2.77
CA SER A 111 -22.83 -26.67 -1.98
C SER A 111 -22.88 -28.13 -2.48
N LEU A 112 -22.52 -28.37 -3.75
CA LEU A 112 -22.49 -29.70 -4.36
C LEU A 112 -21.17 -30.44 -4.08
N ASP A 113 -20.11 -29.71 -3.76
CA ASP A 113 -18.85 -30.25 -3.26
C ASP A 113 -18.35 -29.41 -2.07
N PRO A 114 -18.84 -29.72 -0.86
CA PRO A 114 -18.45 -28.99 0.36
C PRO A 114 -16.99 -29.22 0.78
N THR A 115 -16.29 -30.17 0.14
CA THR A 115 -14.90 -30.52 0.47
C THR A 115 -13.88 -29.81 -0.42
N GLY A 116 -14.32 -29.33 -1.58
CA GLY A 116 -13.48 -28.55 -2.48
C GLY A 116 -13.34 -27.10 -2.04
N HIS A 117 -12.21 -26.51 -2.42
CA HIS A 117 -11.98 -25.08 -2.30
C HIS A 117 -12.13 -24.46 -3.68
N TYR A 118 -13.07 -23.54 -3.82
CA TYR A 118 -13.39 -22.88 -5.07
C TYR A 118 -13.31 -21.38 -4.91
N TRP A 119 -13.02 -20.69 -6.00
CA TRP A 119 -13.05 -19.25 -6.07
C TRP A 119 -13.71 -18.78 -7.36
N SER A 120 -14.36 -17.62 -7.31
CA SER A 120 -14.82 -16.90 -8.50
C SER A 120 -13.91 -15.69 -8.76
N LEU A 121 -13.87 -15.21 -10.00
CA LEU A 121 -13.18 -13.96 -10.30
C LEU A 121 -13.84 -12.82 -9.52
N GLY A 122 -13.05 -12.11 -8.71
CA GLY A 122 -13.46 -10.88 -8.04
C GLY A 122 -13.15 -9.67 -8.90
N SER A 123 -11.86 -9.41 -9.13
CA SER A 123 -11.42 -8.31 -10.00
C SER A 123 -10.17 -8.70 -10.78
N ALA A 124 -9.99 -8.10 -11.94
CA ALA A 124 -8.76 -8.14 -12.71
C ALA A 124 -8.50 -6.74 -13.25
N ALA A 125 -7.40 -6.13 -12.83
CA ALA A 125 -6.97 -4.81 -13.27
C ALA A 125 -5.57 -4.91 -13.86
N PRO A 126 -5.25 -4.20 -14.96
CA PRO A 126 -3.88 -4.14 -15.46
C PRO A 126 -2.92 -3.76 -14.33
N LYS A 127 -1.87 -4.57 -14.12
CA LYS A 127 -0.76 -4.23 -13.23
C LYS A 127 0.03 -3.13 -13.92
N THR A 128 -0.39 -1.90 -13.70
CA THR A 128 0.38 -0.74 -14.13
C THR A 128 1.64 -0.68 -13.27
N ASN A 129 2.82 -0.83 -13.88
CA ASN A 129 4.13 -0.64 -13.24
C ASN A 129 4.38 0.81 -12.75
N THR A 130 3.32 1.59 -12.56
CA THR A 130 3.40 2.97 -12.13
C THR A 130 3.38 3.00 -10.61
N VAL A 131 4.56 3.11 -10.03
CA VAL A 131 4.78 3.26 -8.58
C VAL A 131 3.93 4.42 -8.06
N PHE A 132 3.24 4.22 -6.94
CA PHE A 132 2.58 5.31 -6.23
C PHE A 132 3.62 6.38 -5.93
N SER A 133 3.37 7.60 -6.41
CA SER A 133 4.41 8.64 -6.44
C SER A 133 3.88 9.97 -5.92
N LEU A 134 4.78 10.72 -5.29
CA LEU A 134 4.58 12.08 -4.81
C LEU A 134 5.62 13.00 -5.46
N SER A 135 5.18 14.18 -5.88
CA SER A 135 6.02 15.16 -6.55
C SER A 135 5.51 16.59 -6.31
N SER A 136 6.36 17.58 -6.61
CA SER A 136 6.04 18.99 -6.55
C SER A 136 6.47 19.69 -7.84
N GLN A 137 5.75 20.73 -8.22
CA GLN A 137 6.17 21.68 -9.25
C GLN A 137 7.13 22.75 -8.71
N ASP A 138 7.16 22.95 -7.39
CA ASP A 138 8.00 23.97 -6.74
C ASP A 138 9.44 23.49 -6.58
N PHE A 139 9.65 22.18 -6.41
CA PHE A 139 10.99 21.57 -6.32
C PHE A 139 10.98 20.08 -6.67
N THR A 140 12.15 19.58 -7.11
CA THR A 140 12.35 18.15 -7.39
C THR A 140 12.64 17.37 -6.11
N ASN A 141 12.39 16.06 -6.12
CA ASN A 141 12.82 15.18 -5.03
C ASN A 141 14.33 15.30 -4.77
N ASN A 142 14.72 15.43 -3.50
CA ASN A 142 16.06 15.77 -3.02
C ASN A 142 16.61 17.14 -3.49
N GLY A 143 15.76 17.97 -4.09
CA GLY A 143 16.08 19.32 -4.53
C GLY A 143 16.07 20.34 -3.39
N ILE A 144 16.22 21.61 -3.76
CA ILE A 144 16.17 22.75 -2.83
C ILE A 144 14.72 23.22 -2.73
N ILE A 145 14.21 23.33 -1.51
CA ILE A 145 12.91 23.94 -1.23
C ILE A 145 13.04 25.46 -1.47
N PRO A 146 12.18 26.07 -2.30
CA PRO A 146 12.25 27.51 -2.57
C PRO A 146 12.04 28.38 -1.32
N LEU A 147 12.68 29.55 -1.31
CA LEU A 147 12.61 30.50 -0.19
C LEU A 147 11.17 30.88 0.19
N GLN A 148 10.25 30.98 -0.77
CA GLN A 148 8.85 31.31 -0.48
C GLN A 148 8.17 30.29 0.45
N ASN A 149 8.62 29.03 0.43
CA ASN A 149 8.08 27.97 1.27
C ASN A 149 8.69 27.97 2.68
N ALA A 150 9.86 28.58 2.85
CA ALA A 150 10.48 28.75 4.16
C ALA A 150 9.72 29.76 5.02
N CYS A 151 9.96 29.74 6.32
CA CYS A 151 9.27 30.61 7.25
C CYS A 151 9.72 32.08 7.17
N ILE A 152 8.96 32.95 7.81
CA ILE A 152 9.14 34.40 7.70
C ILE A 152 10.49 34.85 8.29
N SER A 153 10.98 34.21 9.35
CA SER A 153 12.23 34.60 10.02
C SER A 153 13.48 34.36 9.17
N THR A 154 13.41 33.47 8.17
CA THR A 154 14.49 33.22 7.19
C THR A 154 14.31 34.06 5.92
N GLY A 155 13.33 34.96 5.87
CA GLY A 155 12.99 35.76 4.70
C GLY A 155 12.03 35.09 3.72
N GLY A 156 11.46 33.93 4.09
CA GLY A 156 10.43 33.25 3.33
C GLY A 156 9.02 33.83 3.52
N SER A 157 8.02 33.17 2.93
CA SER A 157 6.61 33.58 2.98
C SER A 157 5.71 32.56 3.68
N ASN A 158 6.28 31.47 4.20
CA ASN A 158 5.59 30.37 4.86
C ASN A 158 4.45 29.76 4.01
N ILE A 159 4.67 29.68 2.70
CA ILE A 159 3.69 29.15 1.74
C ILE A 159 3.88 27.63 1.62
N SER A 160 2.84 26.83 1.87
CA SER A 160 2.92 25.38 1.63
C SER A 160 3.23 25.10 0.16
N PRO A 161 4.09 24.12 -0.18
CA PRO A 161 4.43 23.84 -1.57
C PRO A 161 3.26 23.22 -2.33
N GLN A 162 3.25 23.39 -3.65
CA GLN A 162 2.43 22.59 -4.54
C GLN A 162 2.83 21.12 -4.39
N LEU A 163 1.87 20.21 -4.26
CA LEU A 163 2.12 18.77 -4.21
C LEU A 163 1.14 18.03 -5.11
N SER A 164 1.59 16.96 -5.75
CA SER A 164 0.75 16.08 -6.54
C SER A 164 1.19 14.64 -6.42
N TRP A 165 0.21 13.74 -6.36
CA TRP A 165 0.44 12.31 -6.30
C TRP A 165 -0.28 11.58 -7.42
N LYS A 166 0.30 10.47 -7.85
CA LYS A 166 -0.21 9.67 -8.97
C LYS A 166 -0.14 8.19 -8.66
N ASN A 167 -1.07 7.46 -9.25
CA ASN A 167 -1.16 6.00 -9.20
C ASN A 167 -1.32 5.48 -7.76
N PRO A 168 -2.29 6.00 -6.98
CA PRO A 168 -2.59 5.38 -5.70
C PRO A 168 -3.02 3.91 -5.90
N PRO A 169 -2.71 3.01 -4.97
CA PRO A 169 -3.08 1.61 -5.09
C PRO A 169 -4.61 1.44 -5.15
N GLN A 170 -5.06 0.37 -5.79
CA GLN A 170 -6.48 0.02 -5.82
C GLN A 170 -7.02 -0.15 -4.38
N GLY A 171 -8.25 0.30 -4.14
CA GLY A 171 -8.86 0.27 -2.80
C GLY A 171 -8.61 1.52 -1.96
N THR A 172 -7.80 2.47 -2.45
CA THR A 172 -7.59 3.76 -1.77
C THR A 172 -8.89 4.54 -1.62
N ALA A 173 -9.32 4.77 -0.39
CA ALA A 173 -10.52 5.53 -0.05
C ALA A 173 -10.21 6.98 0.38
N GLY A 174 -8.96 7.25 0.77
CA GLY A 174 -8.49 8.59 1.10
C GLY A 174 -6.98 8.63 1.32
N PHE A 175 -6.49 9.80 1.70
CA PHE A 175 -5.08 10.02 1.95
C PHE A 175 -4.80 10.78 3.25
N ALA A 176 -3.57 10.68 3.71
CA ALA A 176 -2.96 11.59 4.68
C ALA A 176 -1.59 12.03 4.18
N LEU A 177 -1.24 13.30 4.36
CA LEU A 177 0.06 13.87 4.01
C LEU A 177 0.77 14.30 5.29
N ILE A 178 1.99 13.83 5.51
CA ILE A 178 2.82 14.24 6.64
C ILE A 178 4.15 14.78 6.14
N MET A 179 4.57 15.91 6.68
CA MET A 179 5.89 16.52 6.50
C MET A 179 6.56 16.64 7.87
N ASP A 180 7.76 16.08 8.01
CA ASP A 180 8.60 16.26 9.19
C ASP A 180 10.07 16.46 8.83
N ASP A 181 10.81 16.92 9.84
CA ASP A 181 12.25 17.18 9.83
C ASP A 181 12.90 16.35 10.96
N GLU A 182 13.85 15.50 10.57
CA GLU A 182 14.57 14.60 11.48
C GLU A 182 16.03 15.06 11.70
N ASP A 183 16.43 16.21 11.13
CA ASP A 183 17.77 16.75 11.29
C ASP A 183 17.91 17.53 12.61
N SER A 184 19.05 17.37 13.28
CA SER A 184 19.33 17.99 14.58
C SER A 184 19.22 19.53 14.50
N PRO A 185 18.52 20.21 15.44
CA PRO A 185 18.19 19.74 16.78
C PRO A 185 16.84 19.01 16.90
N CYS A 186 16.12 18.81 15.79
CA CYS A 186 14.95 17.94 15.79
C CYS A 186 15.38 16.51 16.15
N GLY A 187 14.50 15.78 16.82
CA GLY A 187 14.71 14.36 17.06
C GLY A 187 14.42 13.53 15.82
N THR A 188 14.58 12.21 15.91
CA THR A 188 14.19 11.27 14.86
C THR A 188 12.89 10.54 15.20
N GLY A 189 12.24 9.98 14.19
CA GLY A 189 11.02 9.17 14.35
C GLY A 189 9.90 9.92 15.06
N ASP A 190 9.51 9.47 16.26
CA ASP A 190 8.41 10.08 17.03
C ASP A 190 8.75 11.46 17.60
N ASN A 191 10.05 11.79 17.67
CA ASN A 191 10.58 13.06 18.18
C ASN A 191 10.94 14.06 17.06
N ALA A 192 10.63 13.74 15.80
CA ALA A 192 10.84 14.63 14.67
C ALA A 192 10.04 15.93 14.80
N CYS A 193 10.56 17.02 14.23
CA CYS A 193 9.81 18.27 14.15
C CYS A 193 8.69 18.12 13.12
N LYS A 194 7.45 18.30 13.56
CA LYS A 194 6.25 18.19 12.73
C LYS A 194 6.06 19.49 11.96
N HIS A 195 6.23 19.47 10.65
CA HIS A 195 6.10 20.68 9.82
C HIS A 195 4.71 20.81 9.21
N TRP A 196 4.09 19.69 8.82
CA TRP A 196 2.75 19.70 8.26
C TRP A 196 2.10 18.34 8.41
N SER A 197 0.81 18.31 8.73
CA SER A 197 0.01 17.10 8.71
C SER A 197 -1.37 17.44 8.19
N VAL A 198 -1.80 16.76 7.15
CA VAL A 198 -3.12 16.92 6.53
C VAL A 198 -3.77 15.54 6.48
N PHE A 199 -4.99 15.44 6.99
CA PHE A 199 -5.73 14.19 7.10
C PHE A 199 -7.07 14.25 6.38
N ASN A 200 -7.72 13.09 6.28
CA ASN A 200 -9.05 12.92 5.71
C ASN A 200 -9.14 13.45 4.27
N ILE A 201 -8.05 13.35 3.51
CA ILE A 201 -7.99 13.80 2.12
C ILE A 201 -8.85 12.85 1.28
N PRO A 202 -9.90 13.32 0.57
CA PRO A 202 -10.75 12.44 -0.22
C PRO A 202 -9.97 11.74 -1.35
N SER A 203 -10.34 10.51 -1.71
CA SER A 203 -9.70 9.75 -2.81
C SER A 203 -9.78 10.43 -4.18
N SER A 204 -10.73 11.35 -4.37
CA SER A 204 -10.87 12.16 -5.59
C SER A 204 -9.82 13.28 -5.71
N VAL A 205 -9.13 13.62 -4.62
CA VAL A 205 -8.06 14.61 -4.60
C VAL A 205 -6.73 13.94 -4.93
N ASN A 206 -6.00 14.51 -5.88
CA ASN A 206 -4.69 14.01 -6.31
C ASN A 206 -3.58 15.08 -6.27
N SER A 207 -3.91 16.28 -5.80
CA SER A 207 -2.96 17.38 -5.69
C SER A 207 -3.43 18.46 -4.72
N PHE A 208 -2.46 19.19 -4.18
CA PHE A 208 -2.62 20.46 -3.51
C PHE A 208 -1.95 21.55 -4.33
N GLN A 209 -2.62 22.70 -4.42
CA GLN A 209 -2.00 23.92 -4.93
C GLN A 209 -1.01 24.46 -3.89
N ALA A 210 -0.05 25.28 -4.32
CA ALA A 210 0.75 26.06 -3.39
C ALA A 210 -0.17 26.96 -2.54
N ASN A 211 0.19 27.16 -1.27
CA ASN A 211 -0.63 27.86 -0.28
C ASN A 211 -2.04 27.28 -0.15
N LEU A 212 -2.13 25.98 0.19
CA LEU A 212 -3.40 25.25 0.24
C LEU A 212 -4.39 25.95 1.20
N ASP A 213 -5.54 26.36 0.67
CA ASP A 213 -6.69 26.71 1.48
C ASP A 213 -7.45 25.44 1.87
N ILE A 214 -7.34 25.03 3.12
CA ILE A 214 -7.99 23.82 3.64
C ILE A 214 -9.51 23.87 3.48
N SER A 215 -10.12 25.07 3.52
CA SER A 215 -11.57 25.22 3.36
C SER A 215 -12.05 24.95 1.93
N SER A 216 -11.13 24.95 0.96
CA SER A 216 -11.44 24.69 -0.45
C SER A 216 -11.76 23.23 -0.76
N ILE A 217 -11.40 22.30 0.14
CA ILE A 217 -11.64 20.86 -0.02
C ILE A 217 -12.40 20.34 1.22
N THR A 218 -13.61 19.85 1.00
CA THR A 218 -14.47 19.36 2.08
C THR A 218 -13.85 18.14 2.77
N GLY A 219 -13.84 18.16 4.10
CA GLY A 219 -13.45 17.02 4.95
C GLY A 219 -11.99 17.03 5.41
N LEU A 220 -11.12 17.86 4.81
CA LEU A 220 -9.74 18.00 5.25
C LEU A 220 -9.66 18.47 6.71
N THR A 221 -8.69 17.93 7.43
CA THR A 221 -8.26 18.45 8.73
C THR A 221 -6.74 18.58 8.74
N GLU A 222 -6.23 19.53 9.53
CA GLU A 222 -4.79 19.71 9.72
C GLU A 222 -4.39 19.40 11.16
N GLY A 223 -3.18 18.88 11.33
CA GLY A 223 -2.54 18.70 12.61
C GLY A 223 -1.85 19.97 13.13
N GLU A 224 -1.48 19.94 14.41
CA GLU A 224 -0.59 20.95 15.00
C GLU A 224 0.87 20.71 14.58
N ASN A 225 1.57 21.77 14.20
CA ASN A 225 2.98 21.77 13.85
C ASN A 225 3.88 22.06 15.06
N TRP A 226 5.20 22.01 14.87
CA TRP A 226 6.19 22.17 15.93
C TRP A 226 6.17 23.56 16.61
N GLU A 227 5.57 24.57 15.97
CA GLU A 227 5.37 25.91 16.56
C GLU A 227 4.11 25.99 17.44
N GLY A 228 3.30 24.92 17.50
CA GLY A 228 2.03 24.89 18.22
C GLY A 228 0.86 25.48 17.43
N ASN A 229 1.04 25.74 16.13
CA ASN A 229 -0.02 26.24 15.25
C ASN A 229 -0.64 25.09 14.45
N ILE A 230 -1.91 25.19 14.07
CA ILE A 230 -2.53 24.25 13.12
C ILE A 230 -2.08 24.61 11.70
N GLY A 231 -1.63 23.60 10.95
CA GLY A 231 -1.28 23.72 9.54
C GLY A 231 0.22 23.81 9.25
N TYR A 232 0.58 24.33 8.08
CA TYR A 232 1.95 24.33 7.57
C TYR A 232 2.90 25.28 8.34
N ALA A 233 3.99 24.74 8.86
CA ALA A 233 5.18 25.48 9.28
C ALA A 233 6.31 25.25 8.27
N GLY A 234 6.76 26.31 7.62
CA GLY A 234 7.85 26.26 6.65
C GLY A 234 9.21 25.93 7.28
N PRO A 235 10.20 25.53 6.48
CA PRO A 235 11.59 25.40 6.92
C PRO A 235 12.11 26.64 7.67
N CYS A 236 12.62 26.45 8.88
CA CYS A 236 13.34 27.45 9.70
C CYS A 236 14.65 26.91 10.33
N PRO A 237 15.48 26.14 9.62
CA PRO A 237 16.61 25.49 10.26
C PRO A 237 17.74 26.49 10.58
N PRO A 238 18.63 26.20 11.54
CA PRO A 238 19.86 26.99 11.76
C PRO A 238 20.93 26.75 10.68
N ASP A 239 20.93 25.59 10.04
CA ASP A 239 21.81 25.19 8.94
C ASP A 239 21.04 24.32 7.92
N LYS A 240 21.72 23.45 7.16
CA LYS A 240 21.03 22.66 6.12
C LYS A 240 20.25 21.51 6.73
N HIS A 241 18.94 21.51 6.53
CA HIS A 241 18.04 20.43 6.93
C HIS A 241 17.32 19.78 5.74
N THR A 242 16.78 18.59 5.98
CA THR A 242 16.03 17.75 5.04
C THR A 242 14.61 17.52 5.56
N TYR A 243 13.64 17.99 4.78
CA TYR A 243 12.23 17.83 5.06
C TYR A 243 11.68 16.68 4.24
N THR A 244 11.04 15.73 4.90
CA THR A 244 10.48 14.55 4.24
C THR A 244 8.96 14.62 4.22
N PHE A 245 8.38 14.57 3.03
CA PHE A 245 6.95 14.55 2.78
C PHE A 245 6.54 13.14 2.41
N THR A 246 5.55 12.57 3.10
CA THR A 246 4.96 11.27 2.77
C THR A 246 3.46 11.39 2.61
N ILE A 247 2.94 10.95 1.48
CA ILE A 247 1.51 10.74 1.24
C ILE A 247 1.21 9.26 1.47
N TYR A 248 0.20 8.98 2.28
CA TYR A 248 -0.26 7.64 2.61
C TYR A 248 -1.60 7.39 1.91
N ALA A 249 -1.72 6.26 1.22
CA ALA A 249 -2.98 5.77 0.67
C ALA A 249 -3.68 4.87 1.69
N LEU A 250 -4.96 5.14 1.96
CA LEU A 250 -5.67 4.61 3.12
C LEU A 250 -6.93 3.83 2.72
N ASP A 251 -7.23 2.75 3.46
CA ASP A 251 -8.47 1.98 3.36
C ASP A 251 -9.69 2.78 3.86
N SER A 252 -10.86 2.48 3.29
CA SER A 252 -12.19 2.98 3.64
C SER A 252 -12.60 2.85 5.10
N VAL A 253 -12.01 1.94 5.86
CA VAL A 253 -12.36 1.71 7.26
C VAL A 253 -11.58 2.61 8.24
N ILE A 254 -10.70 3.50 7.74
CA ILE A 254 -9.96 4.41 8.62
C ILE A 254 -10.91 5.36 9.37
N PRO A 255 -10.77 5.50 10.70
CA PRO A 255 -11.50 6.51 11.46
C PRO A 255 -11.09 7.93 11.06
N ALA A 256 -12.05 8.86 11.03
CA ALA A 256 -11.77 10.26 10.78
C ALA A 256 -10.82 10.83 11.84
N ILE A 257 -9.82 11.60 11.40
CA ILE A 257 -8.80 12.20 12.27
C ILE A 257 -9.19 13.65 12.57
N SER A 258 -9.35 13.97 13.86
CA SER A 258 -9.70 15.32 14.32
C SER A 258 -8.62 16.34 13.96
N SER A 259 -9.03 17.59 13.74
CA SER A 259 -8.09 18.72 13.60
C SER A 259 -7.25 18.90 14.87
N GLY A 260 -6.01 19.36 14.70
CA GLY A 260 -5.04 19.63 15.77
C GLY A 260 -4.24 18.40 16.20
N VAL A 261 -4.53 17.20 15.70
CA VAL A 261 -3.77 15.99 16.05
C VAL A 261 -2.35 16.08 15.46
N PRO A 262 -1.29 16.18 16.28
CA PRO A 262 0.06 16.37 15.77
C PRO A 262 0.68 15.01 15.43
N MET A 263 1.17 14.81 14.20
CA MET A 263 1.77 13.54 13.77
C MET A 263 3.12 13.73 13.09
N THR A 264 4.13 12.96 13.50
CA THR A 264 5.28 12.66 12.63
C THR A 264 4.95 11.51 11.69
N ARG A 265 5.78 11.27 10.67
CA ARG A 265 5.63 10.12 9.78
C ARG A 265 5.69 8.80 10.56
N SER A 266 6.59 8.70 11.54
CA SER A 266 6.71 7.52 12.41
C SER A 266 5.45 7.28 13.23
N GLN A 267 4.91 8.32 13.87
CA GLN A 267 3.68 8.23 14.66
C GLN A 267 2.48 7.83 13.79
N PHE A 268 2.35 8.45 12.61
CA PHE A 268 1.26 8.12 11.70
C PHE A 268 1.36 6.68 11.19
N ALA A 269 2.54 6.28 10.71
CA ALA A 269 2.78 4.92 10.22
C ALA A 269 2.47 3.86 11.29
N ASN A 270 2.86 4.10 12.54
CA ASN A 270 2.61 3.16 13.63
C ASN A 270 1.14 3.13 14.06
N ALA A 271 0.51 4.30 14.24
CA ALA A 271 -0.87 4.38 14.72
C ALA A 271 -1.89 3.90 13.69
N TYR A 272 -1.60 4.07 12.39
CA TYR A 272 -2.52 3.76 11.30
C TYR A 272 -2.05 2.62 10.39
N ALA A 273 -1.01 1.86 10.78
CA ALA A 273 -0.50 0.72 10.01
C ALA A 273 -1.59 -0.22 9.45
N PRO A 274 -2.65 -0.60 10.20
CA PRO A 274 -3.69 -1.49 9.67
C PRO A 274 -4.52 -0.90 8.51
N TYR A 275 -4.46 0.42 8.32
CA TYR A 275 -5.24 1.14 7.31
C TYR A 275 -4.40 1.62 6.12
N ILE A 276 -3.07 1.55 6.22
CA ILE A 276 -2.16 2.01 5.17
C ILE A 276 -2.04 0.92 4.11
N ILE A 277 -2.46 1.24 2.89
CA ILE A 277 -2.36 0.34 1.73
C ILE A 277 -0.96 0.48 1.10
N ASP A 278 -0.51 1.73 0.90
CA ASP A 278 0.80 2.06 0.35
C ASP A 278 1.17 3.51 0.74
N SER A 279 2.41 3.91 0.48
CA SER A 279 2.87 5.29 0.69
C SER A 279 3.88 5.73 -0.37
N ALA A 280 3.92 7.02 -0.64
CA ALA A 280 4.92 7.64 -1.52
C ALA A 280 5.61 8.78 -0.80
N THR A 281 6.93 8.90 -0.99
CA THR A 281 7.76 9.88 -0.26
C THR A 281 8.56 10.75 -1.22
N MET A 282 8.64 12.04 -0.90
CA MET A 282 9.60 12.97 -1.49
C MET A 282 10.34 13.74 -0.40
N LYS A 283 11.58 14.15 -0.68
CA LYS A 283 12.40 14.97 0.21
C LYS A 283 12.73 16.30 -0.44
N GLY A 284 12.89 17.33 0.37
CA GLY A 284 13.44 18.61 -0.02
C GLY A 284 14.46 19.08 1.01
N THR A 285 15.46 19.84 0.58
CA THR A 285 16.44 20.43 1.49
C THR A 285 16.29 21.93 1.52
N PHE A 286 16.51 22.55 2.68
CA PHE A 286 16.55 23.99 2.81
C PHE A 286 17.80 24.40 3.58
N THR A 287 18.39 25.53 3.19
CA THR A 287 19.48 26.18 3.90
C THR A 287 19.14 27.66 4.01
N PRO A 288 19.25 28.28 5.21
CA PRO A 288 18.94 29.70 5.42
C PRO A 288 19.81 30.66 4.62
#